data_AF-A0A955PEM8-F1
#
_entry.id   AF-A0A955PEM8-F1
#
_cell.length_a   1.000
_cell.length_b   1.000
_cell.length_c   1.000
_cell.angle_alpha   90.00
_cell.angle_beta   90.00
_cell.angle_gamma   90.00
#
_symmetry.space_group_name_H-M   'P 1'
#
loop_
_entity.id
_entity.type
_entity.pdbx_description
1 polymer ?
#
loop_
_entity_poly.entity_id
_entity_poly.type
_entity_poly.pdbx_seq_one_letter_code
_entity_poly.pdbx_strand_id
1 'polypeptide(L)'
;IRDYIHIADLAKAHFQAMEWLDSGSQGGFFNLGNGEGHSVKEVIETSREVTGHSIPVAEADRRPGDPARLVASNQKAKEALGWEPDHPTLKEIVGTAWEWHRTHPNGYRSP
;
A
#
# COMPACT_ATOMS: atom_id res chain seq x y z
N ILE A 1 -0.92 -3.26 13.32
CA ILE A 1 -0.91 -4.03 12.07
C ILE A 1 -1.78 -3.31 11.05
N ARG A 2 -1.23 -3.00 9.88
CA ARG A 2 -1.86 -2.28 8.77
C ARG A 2 -1.55 -2.99 7.46
N ASP A 3 -2.49 -2.96 6.54
CA ASP A 3 -2.32 -3.43 5.17
C ASP A 3 -1.85 -2.28 4.30
N TYR A 4 -0.71 -2.47 3.63
CA TYR A 4 -0.07 -1.49 2.78
C TYR A 4 -0.21 -1.95 1.34
N ILE A 5 -0.83 -1.12 0.50
CA ILE A 5 -1.05 -1.36 -0.92
C ILE A 5 -0.20 -0.39 -1.74
N HIS A 6 0.42 -0.86 -2.81
CA HIS A 6 1.16 0.01 -3.72
C HIS A 6 0.19 0.93 -4.48
N ILE A 7 0.58 2.19 -4.71
CA ILE A 7 -0.30 3.16 -5.36
C ILE A 7 -0.66 2.76 -6.80
N ALA A 8 0.25 2.11 -7.52
CA ALA A 8 -0.02 1.62 -8.87
C ALA A 8 -1.05 0.48 -8.86
N ASP A 9 -1.01 -0.41 -7.86
CA ASP A 9 -1.99 -1.50 -7.72
C ASP A 9 -3.36 -0.96 -7.36
N LEU A 10 -3.41 0.07 -6.51
CA LEU A 10 -4.65 0.79 -6.20
C LEU A 10 -5.23 1.44 -7.46
N ALA A 11 -4.41 2.11 -8.27
CA ALA A 11 -4.85 2.70 -9.54
C ALA A 11 -5.35 1.65 -10.54
N LYS A 12 -4.62 0.52 -10.67
CA LYS A 12 -5.00 -0.64 -11.50
C LYS A 12 -6.38 -1.17 -11.12
N ALA A 13 -6.67 -1.31 -9.82
CA ALA A 13 -7.98 -1.74 -9.35
C ALA A 13 -9.11 -0.82 -9.82
N HIS A 14 -8.88 0.50 -9.80
CA HIS A 14 -9.88 1.47 -10.26
C HIS A 14 -10.07 1.40 -11.78
N PHE A 15 -9.00 1.21 -12.54
CA PHE A 15 -9.09 0.99 -13.99
C PHE A 15 -9.92 -0.25 -14.33
N GLN A 16 -9.63 -1.38 -13.69
CA GLN A 16 -10.40 -2.62 -13.87
C GLN A 16 -11.86 -2.48 -13.41
N ALA A 17 -12.12 -1.70 -12.35
CA ALA A 17 -13.49 -1.41 -11.94
C ALA A 17 -14.26 -0.61 -13.00
N MET A 18 -13.60 0.32 -13.71
CA MET A 18 -14.22 1.03 -14.83
C MET A 18 -14.52 0.09 -16.00
N GLU A 19 -13.57 -0.76 -16.41
CA GLU A 19 -13.80 -1.77 -17.46
C GLU A 19 -14.94 -2.72 -17.10
N TRP A 20 -15.04 -3.11 -15.83
CA TRP A 20 -16.13 -3.96 -15.35
C TRP A 20 -17.49 -3.26 -15.44
N LEU A 21 -17.57 -1.97 -15.13
CA LEU A 21 -18.79 -1.17 -15.32
C LEU A 21 -19.16 -1.05 -16.80
N ASP A 22 -18.19 -0.77 -17.67
CA ASP A 22 -18.38 -0.66 -19.12
C ASP A 22 -18.87 -1.97 -19.76
N SER A 23 -18.56 -3.11 -19.13
CA SER A 23 -19.08 -4.43 -19.54
C SER A 23 -20.57 -4.65 -19.21
N GLY A 24 -21.23 -3.68 -18.58
CA GLY A 24 -22.65 -3.74 -18.20
C GLY A 24 -22.90 -4.23 -16.77
N SER A 25 -21.87 -4.25 -15.92
CA SER A 25 -22.03 -4.55 -14.49
C SER A 25 -22.85 -3.46 -13.77
N GLN A 26 -23.59 -3.86 -12.73
CA GLN A 26 -24.31 -2.93 -11.85
C GLN A 26 -23.39 -2.16 -10.88
N GLY A 27 -22.09 -2.45 -10.87
CA GLY A 27 -21.15 -1.86 -9.94
C GLY A 27 -21.19 -2.50 -8.54
N GLY A 28 -20.47 -1.88 -7.60
CA GLY A 28 -20.42 -2.38 -6.22
C GLY A 28 -19.31 -1.76 -5.39
N PHE A 29 -19.18 -2.24 -4.16
CA PHE A 29 -18.13 -1.86 -3.22
C PHE A 29 -17.05 -2.95 -3.15
N PHE A 30 -15.80 -2.54 -3.04
CA PHE A 30 -14.64 -3.43 -2.96
C PHE A 30 -13.68 -2.96 -1.87
N ASN A 31 -13.08 -3.93 -1.19
CA ASN A 31 -11.95 -3.70 -0.31
C ASN A 31 -10.67 -3.89 -1.12
N LEU A 32 -9.75 -2.94 -1.04
CA LEU A 32 -8.48 -2.96 -1.74
C LEU A 32 -7.35 -2.97 -0.72
N GLY A 33 -6.50 -3.99 -0.81
CA GLY A 33 -5.36 -4.24 0.06
C GLY A 33 -4.64 -5.51 -0.39
N ASN A 34 -3.48 -5.78 0.18
CA ASN A 34 -2.70 -6.96 -0.15
C ASN A 34 -3.21 -8.20 0.60
N GLY A 35 -4.04 -8.03 1.64
CA GLY A 35 -4.55 -9.14 2.47
C GLY A 35 -3.56 -9.60 3.54
N GLU A 36 -2.33 -9.11 3.47
CA GLU A 36 -1.30 -9.25 4.48
C GLU A 36 -1.14 -7.94 5.25
N GLY A 37 -0.89 -8.06 6.56
CA GLY A 37 -0.77 -6.91 7.44
C GLY A 37 0.62 -6.85 8.07
N HIS A 38 1.19 -5.65 8.09
CA HIS A 38 2.48 -5.38 8.70
C HIS A 38 2.34 -4.50 9.95
N SER A 39 3.15 -4.78 10.96
CA SER A 39 3.35 -3.92 12.12
C SER A 39 4.20 -2.70 11.76
N VAL A 40 4.15 -1.67 12.63
CA VAL A 40 5.04 -0.50 12.49
C VAL A 40 6.52 -0.92 12.58
N LYS A 41 6.84 -1.93 13.40
CA LYS A 41 8.21 -2.45 13.52
C LYS A 41 8.71 -3.08 12.22
N GLU A 42 7.87 -3.86 11.54
CA GLU A 42 8.21 -4.44 10.22
C GLU A 42 8.44 -3.35 9.17
N VAL A 43 7.61 -2.31 9.14
CA VAL A 43 7.79 -1.17 8.21
C VAL A 43 9.10 -0.44 8.46
N ILE A 44 9.45 -0.19 9.73
CA ILE A 44 10.73 0.42 10.10
C ILE A 44 11.89 -0.46 9.63
N GLU A 45 11.82 -1.77 9.86
CA GLU A 45 12.92 -2.65 9.51
C GLU A 45 13.09 -2.80 7.99
N THR A 46 12.00 -2.99 7.26
CA THR A 46 12.04 -2.96 5.79
C THR A 46 12.58 -1.62 5.27
N SER A 47 12.25 -0.50 5.93
CA SER A 47 12.82 0.81 5.56
C SER A 47 14.33 0.88 5.81
N ARG A 48 14.84 0.31 6.91
CA ARG A 48 16.29 0.22 7.14
C ARG A 48 16.97 -0.63 6.09
N GLU A 49 16.40 -1.79 5.76
CA GLU A 49 16.92 -2.67 4.71
C GLU A 49 16.96 -1.98 3.34
N VAL A 50 15.89 -1.31 2.94
CA VAL A 50 15.77 -0.65 1.64
C VAL A 50 16.68 0.58 1.54
N THR A 51 16.74 1.39 2.60
CA THR A 51 17.50 2.64 2.57
C THR A 51 18.98 2.47 2.91
N GLY A 52 19.34 1.41 3.64
CA GLY A 52 20.68 1.24 4.21
C GLY A 52 20.99 2.18 5.39
N HIS A 53 20.00 2.94 5.87
CA HIS A 53 20.15 3.87 6.99
C HIS A 53 19.64 3.27 8.30
N SER A 54 20.17 3.75 9.44
CA SER A 54 19.86 3.20 10.77
C SER A 54 18.44 3.52 11.28
N ILE A 55 17.80 4.58 10.79
CA ILE A 55 16.46 5.06 11.18
C ILE A 55 16.22 4.91 12.71
N PRO A 56 16.78 5.81 13.54
CA PRO A 56 16.59 5.79 14.99
C PRO A 56 15.12 5.96 15.35
N VAL A 57 14.65 5.23 16.37
CA VAL A 57 13.24 5.24 16.79
C VAL A 57 13.13 5.53 18.29
N ALA A 58 12.09 6.25 18.67
CA ALA A 58 11.69 6.45 20.06
C ALA A 58 10.27 5.91 20.23
N GLU A 59 10.06 5.05 21.24
CA GLU A 59 8.73 4.56 21.57
C GLU A 59 7.91 5.69 22.21
N ALA A 60 6.62 5.74 21.87
CA ALA A 60 5.68 6.74 22.37
C ALA A 60 4.34 6.06 22.68
N ASP A 61 3.49 6.77 23.42
CA ASP A 61 2.16 6.28 23.77
C ASP A 61 1.30 6.00 22.55
N ARG A 62 0.35 5.07 22.69
CA ARG A 62 -0.60 4.74 21.63
C ARG A 62 -1.44 5.97 21.29
N ARG A 63 -1.54 6.28 20.00
CA ARG A 63 -2.45 7.32 19.51
C ARG A 63 -3.92 6.88 19.75
N PRO A 64 -4.74 7.67 20.47
CA PRO A 64 -6.14 7.36 20.69
C PRO A 64 -6.90 7.18 19.37
N GLY A 65 -7.80 6.20 19.31
CA GLY A 65 -8.60 5.89 18.12
C GLY A 65 -7.96 4.94 17.12
N ASP A 66 -6.67 4.61 17.25
CA ASP A 66 -6.02 3.65 16.35
C ASP A 66 -6.34 2.19 16.74
N PRO A 67 -7.01 1.41 15.89
CA PRO A 67 -7.23 -0.02 16.15
C PRO A 67 -5.93 -0.82 16.02
N ALA A 68 -5.86 -1.96 16.71
CA ALA A 68 -4.67 -2.82 16.71
C ALA A 68 -4.37 -3.44 15.33
N ARG A 69 -5.41 -3.86 14.59
CA ARG A 69 -5.31 -4.50 13.27
C ARG A 69 -6.34 -3.95 12.30
N LEU A 70 -5.90 -3.58 11.11
CA LEU A 70 -6.73 -3.23 9.95
C LEU A 70 -6.10 -3.87 8.73
N VAL A 71 -6.74 -4.92 8.21
CA VAL A 71 -6.29 -5.66 7.02
C VAL A 71 -7.51 -5.94 6.15
N ALA A 72 -7.39 -5.66 4.85
CA ALA A 72 -8.50 -5.75 3.92
C ALA A 72 -8.53 -7.14 3.28
N SER A 73 -9.71 -7.76 3.16
CA SER A 73 -9.86 -8.92 2.28
C SER A 73 -10.07 -8.44 0.85
N ASN A 74 -9.19 -8.82 -0.07
CA ASN A 74 -9.29 -8.48 -1.50
C ASN A 74 -10.02 -9.52 -2.34
N GLN A 75 -10.62 -10.55 -1.72
CA GLN A 75 -11.21 -11.68 -2.42
C GLN A 75 -12.26 -11.26 -3.46
N LYS A 76 -13.15 -10.34 -3.09
CA LYS A 76 -14.20 -9.84 -3.99
C LYS A 76 -13.61 -9.10 -5.20
N ALA A 77 -12.53 -8.35 -5.01
CA ALA A 77 -11.87 -7.62 -6.09
C ALA A 77 -11.15 -8.58 -7.05
N LYS A 78 -10.50 -9.63 -6.51
CA LYS A 78 -9.93 -10.71 -7.31
C LYS A 78 -10.98 -11.41 -8.17
N GLU A 79 -12.09 -11.83 -7.55
CA GLU A 79 -13.14 -12.60 -8.22
C GLU A 79 -13.93 -11.79 -9.26
N ALA A 80 -14.29 -10.53 -8.94
CA ALA A 80 -15.15 -9.74 -9.79
C ALA A 80 -14.38 -8.91 -10.84
N LEU A 81 -13.21 -8.37 -10.48
CA LEU A 81 -12.45 -7.45 -11.33
C LEU A 81 -11.23 -8.12 -11.97
N GLY A 82 -10.88 -9.35 -11.57
CA GLY A 82 -9.59 -9.95 -11.93
C GLY A 82 -8.40 -9.20 -11.34
N TRP A 83 -8.61 -8.49 -10.21
CA TRP A 83 -7.59 -7.64 -9.62
C TRP A 83 -6.57 -8.42 -8.81
N GLU A 84 -5.31 -8.38 -9.25
CA GLU A 84 -4.17 -8.92 -8.53
C GLU A 84 -3.07 -7.83 -8.41
N PRO A 85 -2.56 -7.55 -7.20
CA PRO A 85 -1.47 -6.60 -6.99
C PRO A 85 -0.17 -7.07 -7.66
N ASP A 86 0.48 -6.17 -8.40
CA ASP A 86 1.79 -6.42 -9.01
C ASP A 86 2.94 -6.19 -8.02
N HIS A 87 2.70 -5.44 -6.93
CA HIS A 87 3.68 -5.15 -5.86
C HIS A 87 3.15 -5.60 -4.48
N PRO A 88 3.00 -6.91 -4.26
CA PRO A 88 2.39 -7.43 -3.04
C PRO A 88 3.28 -7.26 -1.80
N THR A 89 4.59 -7.05 -1.96
CA THR A 89 5.53 -7.05 -0.83
C THR A 89 5.79 -5.66 -0.28
N LEU A 90 5.94 -5.57 1.04
CA LEU A 90 6.32 -4.32 1.71
C LEU A 90 7.66 -3.76 1.20
N LYS A 91 8.59 -4.65 0.84
CA LYS A 91 9.92 -4.27 0.32
C LYS A 91 9.84 -3.55 -1.01
N GLU A 92 8.99 -4.02 -1.93
CA GLU A 92 8.75 -3.33 -3.20
C GLU A 92 8.09 -1.98 -2.98
N ILE A 93 7.06 -1.92 -2.12
CA ILE A 93 6.34 -0.67 -1.80
C ILE A 93 7.29 0.38 -1.22
N VAL A 94 8.10 0.00 -0.23
CA VAL A 94 9.08 0.89 0.38
C VAL A 94 10.20 1.24 -0.61
N GLY A 95 10.61 0.29 -1.46
CA GLY A 95 11.62 0.48 -2.50
C GLY A 95 11.25 1.55 -3.52
N THR A 96 10.05 1.48 -4.10
CA THR A 96 9.58 2.48 -5.07
C THR A 96 9.39 3.85 -4.42
N ALA A 97 8.87 3.88 -3.19
CA ALA A 97 8.74 5.11 -2.42
C ALA A 97 10.10 5.75 -2.12
N TRP A 98 11.10 4.95 -1.72
CA TRP A 98 12.44 5.45 -1.45
C TRP A 98 13.11 6.00 -2.69
N GLU A 99 13.01 5.31 -3.83
CA GLU A 99 13.61 5.77 -5.08
C GLU A 99 13.07 7.15 -5.49
N TRP A 100 11.77 7.37 -5.36
CA TRP A 100 11.17 8.68 -5.58
C TRP A 100 11.73 9.75 -4.64
N HIS A 101 11.73 9.50 -3.33
CA HIS A 101 12.20 10.49 -2.35
C HIS A 101 13.69 10.79 -2.48
N ARG A 102 14.51 9.80 -2.83
CA ARG A 102 15.95 9.94 -3.05
C ARG A 102 16.26 10.79 -4.27
N THR A 103 15.48 10.66 -5.34
CA THR A 103 15.65 11.42 -6.59
C THR A 103 14.95 12.80 -6.54
N HIS A 104 13.97 12.97 -5.66
CA HIS A 104 13.18 14.20 -5.50
C HIS A 104 13.17 14.68 -4.04
N PRO A 105 14.32 15.10 -3.47
CA PRO A 105 14.40 15.49 -2.05
C PRO A 105 13.54 16.71 -1.70
N ASN A 106 13.20 17.54 -2.69
CA ASN A 106 12.31 18.71 -2.54
C ASN A 106 10.90 18.46 -3.13
N GLY A 107 10.55 17.19 -3.39
CA GLY A 107 9.30 16.80 -4.03
C GLY A 107 9.20 17.29 -5.47
N TYR A 108 7.98 17.68 -5.90
CA TYR A 108 7.72 18.17 -7.26
C TYR A 108 8.31 19.54 -7.59
N ARG A 109 8.92 20.21 -6.60
CA ARG A 109 9.65 21.46 -6.83
C ARG A 109 11.04 21.10 -7.36
N SER A 110 11.16 21.01 -8.68
CA SER A 110 12.48 21.08 -9.31
C SER A 110 13.00 22.52 -9.23
N PRO A 111 14.32 22.74 -9.04
CA PRO A 111 14.92 24.05 -9.27
C PRO A 111 14.70 24.54 -10.70
#